data_AF-A0A0D7WX88-F1
#
_entry.id   AF-A0A0D7WX88-F1
#
_cell.length_a   1.000
_cell.length_b   1.000
_cell.length_c   1.000
_cell.angle_alpha   90.00
_cell.angle_beta   90.00
_cell.angle_gamma   90.00
#
_symmetry.space_group_name_H-M   'P 1'
#
loop_
_entity.id
_entity.type
_entity.pdbx_description
1 polymer ?
#
loop_
_entity_poly.entity_id
_entity_poly.type
_entity_poly.pdbx_seq_one_letter_code
_entity_poly.pdbx_strand_id
1 'polypeptide(L)'
;MISGAITMFLLSFLGFIIFLYAFIGLILGILWFALAKILELDNQSDYWSLILNSPIGLAYFLVVMLFFWFPALLPFMRRWKSIFMSKMEGTTQYQQVTWQRILLKPFRSLKEHIFNWYYIQ
;
A
#
# COMPACT_ATOMS: atom_id res chain seq x y z
N MET A 1 -31.83 -1.81 -5.16
CA MET A 1 -31.38 -1.36 -3.83
C MET A 1 -30.20 -2.16 -3.27
N ILE A 2 -30.15 -3.49 -3.43
CA ILE A 2 -29.11 -4.36 -2.84
C ILE A 2 -27.68 -4.00 -3.31
N SER A 3 -27.50 -3.66 -4.60
CA SER A 3 -26.19 -3.29 -5.16
C SER A 3 -25.57 -2.04 -4.50
N GLY A 4 -26.38 -1.03 -4.19
CA GLY A 4 -25.91 0.23 -3.58
C GLY A 4 -25.39 0.02 -2.14
N ALA A 5 -26.11 -0.78 -1.34
CA ALA A 5 -25.72 -1.09 0.03
C ALA A 5 -24.39 -1.87 0.11
N ILE A 6 -24.20 -2.84 -0.79
CA ILE A 6 -22.96 -3.62 -0.87
C ILE A 6 -21.76 -2.72 -1.23
N THR A 7 -21.92 -1.77 -2.16
CA THR A 7 -20.85 -0.82 -2.50
C THR A 7 -20.52 0.16 -1.38
N MET A 8 -21.51 0.65 -0.64
CA MET A 8 -21.23 1.53 0.53
C MET A 8 -20.49 0.76 1.62
N PHE A 9 -20.89 -0.49 1.87
CA PHE A 9 -20.18 -1.38 2.81
C PHE A 9 -18.73 -1.62 2.38
N LEU A 10 -18.48 -1.92 1.10
CA LEU A 10 -17.14 -2.09 0.55
C LEU A 10 -16.27 -0.84 0.69
N LEU A 11 -16.85 0.35 0.46
CA LEU A 11 -16.11 1.62 0.57
C LEU A 11 -15.74 1.92 2.02
N SER A 12 -16.68 1.75 2.96
CA SER A 12 -16.45 1.93 4.39
C SER A 12 -15.43 0.92 4.92
N PHE A 13 -15.52 -0.33 4.48
CA PHE A 13 -14.58 -1.38 4.85
C PHE A 13 -13.16 -1.09 4.34
N LEU A 14 -13.03 -0.62 3.09
CA LEU A 14 -11.73 -0.23 2.54
C LEU A 14 -11.15 0.99 3.27
N GLY A 15 -11.98 1.97 3.60
CA GLY A 15 -11.57 3.13 4.41
C GLY A 15 -11.10 2.71 5.80
N PHE A 16 -11.80 1.77 6.45
CA PHE A 16 -11.38 1.20 7.73
C PHE A 16 -10.02 0.51 7.65
N ILE A 17 -9.77 -0.28 6.59
CA ILE A 17 -8.46 -0.91 6.37
C ILE A 17 -7.36 0.14 6.22
N ILE A 18 -7.60 1.21 5.44
CA ILE A 18 -6.63 2.29 5.25
C ILE A 18 -6.33 2.99 6.58
N PHE A 19 -7.36 3.26 7.38
CA PHE A 19 -7.21 3.86 8.71
C PHE A 19 -6.38 2.96 9.64
N LEU A 20 -6.71 1.68 9.71
CA LEU A 20 -6.00 0.71 10.55
C LEU A 20 -4.53 0.57 10.10
N TYR A 21 -4.28 0.63 8.79
CA TYR A 21 -2.93 0.59 8.23
C TYR A 21 -2.10 1.84 8.57
N ALA A 22 -2.69 3.03 8.48
CA ALA A 22 -2.05 4.28 8.89
C ALA A 22 -1.76 4.27 10.41
N PHE A 23 -2.70 3.73 11.20
CA PHE A 23 -2.54 3.58 12.65
C PHE A 23 -1.35 2.67 13.02
N ILE A 24 -1.17 1.55 12.31
CA ILE A 24 0.01 0.69 12.47
C ILE A 24 1.30 1.46 12.15
N GLY A 25 1.32 2.25 11.08
CA GLY A 25 2.47 3.08 10.73
C GLY A 25 2.84 4.09 11.84
N LEU A 26 1.83 4.70 12.48
CA LEU A 26 2.04 5.58 13.63
C LEU A 26 2.62 4.83 14.84
N ILE A 27 2.09 3.65 15.18
CA ILE A 27 2.63 2.82 16.26
C ILE A 27 4.10 2.47 15.99
N LEU A 28 4.43 2.07 14.77
CA LEU A 28 5.80 1.77 14.37
C LEU A 28 6.72 2.99 14.50
N GLY A 29 6.24 4.18 14.15
CA GLY A 29 6.99 5.42 14.35
C GLY A 29 7.29 5.71 15.82
N ILE A 30 6.31 5.50 16.71
CA ILE A 30 6.52 5.62 18.17
C ILE A 30 7.51 4.57 18.67
N LEU A 31 7.38 3.31 18.24
CA LEU A 31 8.29 2.23 18.64
C LEU A 31 9.72 2.52 18.18
N TRP A 32 9.91 3.05 16.97
CA TRP A 32 11.23 3.43 16.48
C TRP A 32 11.84 4.60 17.24
N PHE A 33 11.03 5.59 17.60
CA PHE A 33 11.47 6.70 18.45
C PHE A 33 11.87 6.19 19.85
N ALA A 34 11.07 5.30 20.44
CA ALA A 34 11.37 4.68 21.73
C ALA A 34 12.63 3.81 21.66
N LEU A 35 12.83 3.05 20.58
CA LEU A 35 14.03 2.26 20.35
C LEU A 35 15.27 3.16 20.25
N ALA A 36 15.17 4.27 19.50
CA ALA A 36 16.26 5.24 19.39
C ALA A 36 16.64 5.85 20.75
N LYS A 37 15.66 6.04 21.63
CA LYS A 37 15.86 6.43 23.03
C LYS A 37 16.54 5.36 23.89
N ILE A 38 16.10 4.11 23.78
CA ILE A 38 16.68 2.98 24.53
C ILE A 38 18.14 2.73 24.13
N LEU A 39 18.47 2.95 22.86
CA LEU A 39 19.83 2.83 22.34
C LEU A 39 20.75 4.00 22.72
N GLU A 40 20.27 4.95 23.54
CA GLU A 40 21.01 6.13 23.99
C GLU A 40 21.66 6.91 22.84
N LEU A 41 21.00 6.95 21.68
CA LEU A 41 21.50 7.72 20.53
C LEU A 41 21.60 9.22 20.85
N ASP A 42 20.85 9.69 21.84
CA ASP A 42 20.95 11.05 22.38
C ASP A 42 22.27 11.33 23.10
N ASN A 43 22.94 10.32 23.68
CA ASN A 43 24.26 10.49 24.28
C ASN A 43 25.41 10.45 23.26
N GLN A 44 25.14 10.03 22.02
CA GLN A 44 26.18 9.91 20.99
C GLN A 44 26.44 11.22 20.23
N SER A 45 25.47 12.14 20.19
CA SER A 45 25.68 13.47 19.61
C SER A 45 24.68 14.50 20.13
N ASP A 46 25.11 15.75 20.24
CA ASP A 46 24.24 16.87 20.63
C ASP A 46 23.02 17.03 19.72
N TYR A 47 23.17 16.73 18.42
CA TYR A 47 22.08 16.75 17.45
C TYR A 47 20.99 15.73 17.77
N TRP A 48 21.37 14.48 18.06
CA TRP A 48 20.43 13.43 18.44
C TRP A 48 19.76 13.73 19.79
N SER A 49 20.48 14.32 20.74
CA SER A 49 19.90 14.77 22.01
C SER A 49 18.77 15.78 21.80
N LEU A 50 18.99 16.77 20.93
CA LEU A 50 18.00 17.81 20.64
C LEU A 50 16.76 17.23 19.94
N ILE A 51 16.96 16.27 19.03
CA ILE A 51 15.88 15.59 18.32
C ILE A 51 15.10 14.67 19.27
N LEU A 52 15.76 13.78 19.99
CA LEU A 52 15.11 12.77 20.82
C LEU A 52 14.51 13.36 22.12
N ASN A 53 14.98 14.52 22.60
CA ASN A 53 14.41 15.21 23.76
C ASN A 53 13.35 16.27 23.41
N SER A 54 12.98 16.44 22.14
CA SER A 54 11.97 17.42 21.73
C SER A 54 10.70 16.79 21.16
N PRO A 55 9.51 17.39 21.39
CA PRO A 55 8.27 16.96 20.74
C PRO A 55 8.34 17.10 19.21
N ILE A 56 9.20 18.01 18.71
CA ILE A 56 9.46 18.22 17.29
C ILE A 56 10.16 16.99 16.69
N GLY A 57 11.11 16.37 17.39
CA GLY A 57 11.77 15.17 16.89
C GLY A 57 10.86 13.96 16.85
N LEU A 58 9.94 13.81 17.80
CA LEU A 58 8.89 12.78 17.72
C LEU A 58 8.01 12.97 16.47
N ALA A 59 7.57 14.21 16.21
CA ALA A 59 6.81 14.52 15.01
C ALA A 59 7.61 14.22 13.73
N TYR A 60 8.92 14.53 13.71
CA TYR A 60 9.80 14.21 12.61
C TYR A 60 9.86 12.70 12.34
N PHE A 61 10.04 11.86 13.36
CA PHE A 61 10.03 10.40 13.22
C PHE A 61 8.71 9.87 12.69
N LEU A 62 7.58 10.40 13.17
CA LEU A 62 6.25 10.03 12.66
C LEU A 62 6.09 10.39 11.18
N VAL A 63 6.50 11.58 10.76
CA VAL A 63 6.43 12.02 9.36
C VAL A 63 7.32 11.17 8.47
N VAL A 64 8.57 10.95 8.87
CA VAL A 64 9.51 10.11 8.12
C VAL A 64 8.96 8.69 7.98
N MET A 65 8.44 8.11 9.06
CA MET A 65 7.83 6.79 9.00
C MET A 65 6.59 6.74 8.13
N LEU A 66 5.70 7.74 8.20
CA LEU A 66 4.54 7.81 7.30
C LEU A 66 4.97 7.88 5.83
N PHE A 67 6.02 8.63 5.51
CA PHE A 67 6.58 8.69 4.15
C PHE A 67 7.16 7.35 3.71
N PHE A 68 7.94 6.67 4.56
CA PHE A 68 8.47 5.34 4.27
C PHE A 68 7.38 4.27 4.17
N TRP A 69 6.27 4.45 4.91
CA TRP A 69 5.12 3.55 4.92
C TRP A 69 4.15 3.80 3.77
N PHE A 70 4.22 4.98 3.14
CA PHE A 70 3.34 5.40 2.05
C PHE A 70 3.35 4.48 0.82
N PRO A 71 4.49 3.97 0.32
CA PRO A 71 4.52 3.04 -0.81
C PRO A 71 3.68 1.78 -0.59
N ALA A 72 3.53 1.34 0.66
CA ALA A 72 2.75 0.17 0.99
C ALA A 72 1.22 0.41 0.91
N LEU A 73 0.78 1.68 0.89
CA LEU A 73 -0.61 2.07 0.63
C LEU A 73 -0.97 2.10 -0.87
N LEU A 74 0.02 2.16 -1.77
CA LEU A 74 -0.18 2.19 -3.24
C LEU A 74 -1.12 1.10 -3.79
N PRO A 75 -1.00 -0.20 -3.42
CA PRO A 75 -1.92 -1.22 -3.93
C PRO A 75 -3.38 -0.97 -3.53
N PHE A 76 -3.61 -0.41 -2.34
CA PHE A 76 -4.96 -0.08 -1.86
C PHE A 76 -5.52 1.14 -2.60
N MET A 77 -4.72 2.19 -2.80
CA MET A 77 -5.12 3.36 -3.58
C MET A 77 -5.50 2.99 -5.02
N ARG A 78 -4.76 2.07 -5.65
CA ARG A 78 -5.08 1.58 -7.01
C ARG A 78 -6.42 0.86 -7.06
N ARG A 79 -6.73 0.02 -6.06
CA ARG A 79 -8.05 -0.63 -5.95
C ARG A 79 -9.17 0.36 -5.73
N TRP A 80 -8.95 1.39 -4.90
CA TRP A 80 -9.96 2.40 -4.63
C TRP A 80 -10.27 3.26 -5.86
N LYS A 81 -9.23 3.68 -6.61
CA LYS A 81 -9.40 4.40 -7.89
C LYS A 81 -10.20 3.57 -8.90
N SER A 82 -9.96 2.27 -9.00
CA SER A 82 -10.70 1.37 -9.89
C SER A 82 -12.19 1.29 -9.52
N ILE A 83 -12.50 1.11 -8.23
CA ILE A 83 -13.88 1.05 -7.72
C ILE A 83 -14.60 2.41 -7.88
N PHE A 84 -13.88 3.52 -7.73
CA PHE A 84 -14.46 4.86 -7.86
C PHE A 84 -14.73 5.21 -9.33
N MET A 85 -13.77 4.93 -10.23
CA MET A 85 -13.93 5.16 -11.67
C MET A 85 -15.07 4.33 -12.26
N SER A 86 -15.22 3.06 -11.84
CA SER A 86 -16.35 2.21 -12.30
C SER A 86 -17.72 2.74 -11.89
N LYS A 87 -17.79 3.55 -10.81
CA LYS A 87 -19.02 4.21 -10.35
C LYS A 87 -19.31 5.51 -11.09
N MET A 88 -18.25 6.25 -11.49
CA MET A 88 -18.37 7.52 -12.22
C MET A 88 -18.79 7.32 -13.67
N GLU A 89 -18.33 6.26 -14.32
CA GLU A 89 -18.59 6.07 -15.76
C GLU A 89 -19.97 5.45 -16.04
N GLY A 90 -20.71 4.95 -15.04
CA GLY A 90 -22.03 4.32 -15.25
C GLY A 90 -22.00 3.13 -16.22
N THR A 91 -20.81 2.70 -16.63
CA THR A 91 -20.57 1.66 -17.61
C THR A 91 -20.36 0.35 -16.89
N THR A 92 -21.29 -0.55 -17.16
CA THR A 92 -21.23 -1.98 -16.86
C THR A 92 -20.07 -2.62 -17.63
N GLN A 93 -18.82 -2.31 -17.31
CA GLN A 93 -17.69 -3.16 -17.70
C GLN A 93 -17.22 -3.93 -16.48
N TYR A 94 -18.03 -4.94 -16.14
CA TYR A 94 -17.52 -6.19 -15.61
C TYR A 94 -16.51 -6.75 -16.63
N GLN A 95 -15.25 -6.30 -16.58
CA GLN A 95 -14.16 -7.16 -16.98
C GLN A 95 -14.12 -8.28 -15.95
N GLN A 96 -14.93 -9.32 -16.15
CA GLN A 96 -14.71 -10.61 -15.56
C GLN A 96 -13.29 -11.03 -15.96
N VAL A 97 -12.34 -10.77 -15.07
CA VAL A 97 -11.03 -11.41 -15.13
C VAL A 97 -11.29 -12.86 -14.73
N THR A 98 -11.75 -13.66 -15.70
CA THR A 98 -11.91 -15.09 -15.53
C THR A 98 -10.53 -15.64 -15.15
N TRP A 99 -10.43 -16.42 -14.07
CA TRP A 99 -9.17 -17.07 -13.66
C TRP A 99 -8.47 -17.80 -14.81
N GLN A 100 -9.25 -18.28 -15.78
CA GLN A 100 -8.78 -18.80 -17.06
C GLN A 100 -7.80 -17.85 -17.78
N ARG A 101 -8.07 -16.54 -17.84
CA ARG A 101 -7.23 -15.55 -18.54
C ARG A 101 -5.91 -15.27 -17.83
N ILE A 102 -5.88 -15.38 -16.50
CA ILE A 102 -4.65 -15.25 -15.69
C ILE A 102 -3.81 -16.52 -15.82
N LEU A 103 -4.43 -17.71 -15.72
CA LEU A 103 -3.73 -19.00 -15.82
C LEU A 103 -3.22 -19.30 -17.23
N LEU A 104 -3.88 -18.83 -18.29
CA LEU A 104 -3.47 -19.03 -19.68
C LEU A 104 -2.40 -18.04 -20.17
N LYS A 105 -2.13 -16.96 -19.42
CA LYS A 105 -1.12 -15.96 -19.78
C LYS A 105 0.32 -16.49 -19.79
N PRO A 106 0.78 -17.24 -18.77
CA PRO A 106 2.12 -17.83 -18.81
C PRO A 106 2.27 -18.87 -19.93
N PHE A 107 1.21 -19.66 -20.22
CA PHE A 107 1.25 -20.67 -21.28
C PHE A 107 1.37 -20.08 -22.70
N ARG A 108 0.72 -18.93 -22.98
CA ARG A 108 0.90 -18.24 -24.27
C ARG A 108 2.30 -17.67 -24.43
N SER A 109 2.85 -17.06 -23.38
CA SER A 109 4.20 -16.50 -23.40
C SER A 109 5.26 -17.59 -23.60
N LEU A 110 5.09 -18.77 -23.01
CA LEU A 110 5.98 -19.92 -23.19
C LEU A 110 5.89 -20.50 -24.61
N LYS A 111 4.68 -20.61 -25.17
CA LYS A 111 4.49 -21.07 -26.55
C LYS A 111 5.17 -20.12 -27.55
N GLU A 112 4.99 -18.81 -27.39
CA GLU A 112 5.64 -17.81 -28.24
C GLU A 112 7.17 -17.88 -28.12
N HIS A 113 7.71 -18.05 -26.91
CA HIS A 113 9.16 -18.18 -26.72
C HIS A 113 9.75 -19.45 -27.34
N ILE A 114 9.07 -20.59 -27.20
CA ILE A 114 9.50 -21.86 -27.81
C ILE A 114 9.41 -21.80 -29.34
N PHE A 115 8.33 -21.24 -29.89
CA PHE A 115 8.19 -21.09 -31.35
C PHE A 115 9.22 -20.13 -31.94
N ASN A 116 9.54 -19.03 -31.26
CA ASN A 116 10.60 -18.13 -31.71
C ASN A 116 11.98 -18.80 -31.68
N TRP A 117 12.24 -19.64 -30.67
CA TRP A 117 13.52 -20.35 -30.57
C TRP A 117 13.69 -21.42 -31.67
N TYR A 118 12.60 -22.09 -32.06
CA TYR A 118 12.62 -23.15 -33.08
C TYR A 118 12.75 -22.63 -34.52
N TYR A 119 12.39 -21.37 -34.78
CA TYR A 119 12.50 -20.73 -36.10
C TYR A 119 13.79 -19.89 -36.29
N ILE A 120 14.65 -19.83 -35.26
CA ILE A 120 15.93 -19.12 -35.29
C ILE A 120 17.12 -20.09 -35.51
N GLN A 121 16.87 -21.40 -35.64
CA GLN A 121 17.81 -22.37 -36.21
C GLN A 121 17.55 -22.55 -37.71
#